data_AF-A0A7Y2MCL4-F1
#
_entry.id   AF-A0A7Y2MCL4-F1
#
_cell.length_a   1.000
_cell.length_b   1.000
_cell.length_c   1.000
_cell.angle_alpha   90.00
_cell.angle_beta   90.00
_cell.angle_gamma   90.00
#
_symmetry.space_group_name_H-M   'P 1'
#
loop_
_entity.id
_entity.type
_entity.pdbx_description
1 polymer ?
#
loop_
_entity_poly.entity_id
_entity_poly.type
_entity_poly.pdbx_seq_one_letter_code
_entity_poly.pdbx_strand_id
1 'polypeptide(L)' 'MSTDSSDLFGALLDAPAGTRTVPVLVPMPAPKPYSYSVPDGMAVEAGSLVQVPLGPRQVIGVVWD' A
#
# COMPACT_ATOMS: atom_id res chain seq x y z
N MET A 1 30.94 0.85 -10.87
CA MET A 1 29.70 0.17 -11.30
C MET A 1 28.63 0.55 -10.29
N SER A 2 27.61 1.29 -10.71
CA SER A 2 26.46 1.61 -9.86
C SER A 2 25.63 0.34 -9.78
N THR A 3 25.72 -0.41 -8.69
CA THR A 3 24.83 -1.55 -8.44
C THR A 3 23.43 -0.97 -8.26
N ASP A 4 22.54 -1.25 -9.21
CA ASP A 4 21.15 -0.85 -9.10
C ASP A 4 20.49 -1.69 -8.01
N SER A 5 19.59 -1.09 -7.22
CA SER A 5 18.89 -1.82 -6.16
C SER A 5 18.16 -3.07 -6.67
N SER A 6 17.78 -3.10 -7.94
CA SER A 6 17.18 -4.27 -8.59
C SER A 6 18.09 -5.50 -8.57
N ASP A 7 19.41 -5.34 -8.69
CA ASP A 7 20.38 -6.44 -8.64
C ASP A 7 20.43 -7.12 -7.26
N LEU A 8 20.09 -6.39 -6.20
CA LEU A 8 20.14 -6.88 -4.81
C LEU A 8 18.87 -7.65 -4.40
N PHE A 9 17.72 -7.36 -5.02
CA PHE A 9 16.42 -7.91 -4.64
C PHE A 9 15.76 -8.78 -5.72
N GLY A 10 16.37 -8.91 -6.91
CA GLY A 10 15.91 -9.80 -7.98
C GLY A 10 14.47 -9.58 -8.44
N ALA A 11 13.81 -10.65 -8.90
CA ALA A 11 12.41 -10.65 -9.38
C ALA A 11 11.35 -10.34 -8.30
N LEU A 12 11.75 -10.09 -7.04
CA LEU A 12 10.83 -9.70 -5.98
C LEU A 12 10.32 -8.25 -6.14
N LEU A 13 11.12 -7.41 -6.81
CA LEU A 13 10.77 -6.03 -7.17
C LEU A 13 10.15 -5.91 -8.56
N ASP A 14 9.83 -7.04 -9.22
CA ASP A 14 9.02 -7.10 -10.43
C ASP A 14 7.54 -6.78 -10.11
N ALA A 15 7.33 -5.91 -9.11
CA ALA A 15 6.08 -5.26 -8.82
C ALA A 15 5.67 -4.49 -10.07
N PRO A 16 4.44 -4.67 -10.56
CA PRO A 16 4.00 -4.03 -11.79
C PRO A 16 4.22 -2.52 -11.67
N ALA A 17 5.03 -1.99 -12.60
CA ALA A 17 5.28 -0.57 -12.75
C ALA A 17 3.93 0.13 -13.00
N GLY A 18 3.33 0.67 -11.93
CA GLY A 18 1.98 1.25 -12.00
C GLY A 18 1.10 1.03 -10.76
N THR A 19 1.56 0.30 -9.75
CA THR A 19 0.73 0.07 -8.55
C THR A 19 0.46 1.40 -7.82
N ARG A 20 -0.74 1.95 -7.99
CA ARG A 20 -1.19 3.18 -7.32
C ARG A 20 -1.14 2.97 -5.82
N THR A 21 -0.52 3.89 -5.08
CA THR A 21 -0.48 3.85 -3.62
C THR A 21 -1.49 4.84 -3.05
N VAL A 22 -2.22 4.45 -2.01
CA VAL A 22 -3.14 5.35 -1.29
C VAL A 22 -2.86 5.37 0.22
N PRO A 23 -3.05 6.52 0.90
CA PRO A 23 -3.01 6.59 2.35
C PRO A 23 -4.27 5.96 2.96
N VAL A 24 -4.13 5.16 4.01
CA VAL A 24 -5.25 4.55 4.73
C VAL A 24 -5.11 4.79 6.23
N LEU A 25 -6.12 5.42 6.82
CA LEU A 25 -6.27 5.50 8.27
C LEU A 25 -6.84 4.17 8.80
N VAL A 26 -6.17 3.61 9.80
CA VAL A 26 -6.55 2.36 10.47
C VAL A 26 -6.88 2.64 11.94
N PRO A 27 -7.64 1.78 12.64
CA PRO A 27 -8.07 1.99 14.02
C PRO A 27 -6.94 1.73 15.03
N MET A 28 -5.82 2.41 14.86
CA MET A 28 -4.65 2.38 15.73
C MET A 28 -4.18 3.82 15.98
N PRO A 29 -3.54 4.11 17.13
CA PRO A 29 -3.01 5.44 17.43
C PRO A 29 -1.71 5.72 16.65
N ALA A 30 -1.82 5.75 15.32
CA ALA A 30 -0.73 6.12 14.43
C ALA A 30 -0.78 7.63 14.14
N PRO A 31 0.37 8.34 14.14
CA PRO A 31 0.40 9.77 13.87
C PRO A 31 0.13 10.13 12.40
N LYS A 32 0.16 9.14 11.49
CA LYS A 32 -0.06 9.29 10.05
C LYS A 32 -0.77 8.05 9.48
N PRO A 33 -1.49 8.19 8.34
CA PRO A 33 -2.00 7.05 7.58
C PRO A 33 -0.88 6.11 7.12
N TYR A 34 -1.21 4.84 6.91
CA TYR A 34 -0.32 3.86 6.28
C TYR A 34 -0.51 3.86 4.77
N SER A 35 0.58 3.64 4.04
CA SER A 35 0.53 3.54 2.57
C SER A 35 0.23 2.11 2.13
N TYR A 36 -0.79 1.94 1.29
CA TYR A 36 -1.14 0.64 0.70
C TYR A 36 -1.16 0.71 -0.82
N SER A 37 -0.70 -0.36 -1.45
CA SER A 37 -0.86 -0.58 -2.89
C SER A 37 -2.32 -0.91 -3.23
N VAL A 38 -2.79 -0.32 -4.33
CA VAL A 38 -4.09 -0.60 -4.93
C VAL A 38 -3.84 -1.53 -6.11
N PRO A 39 -4.45 -2.73 -6.13
CA PRO A 39 -4.38 -3.63 -7.27
C PRO A 39 -4.92 -2.97 -8.55
N ASP A 40 -4.37 -3.37 -9.70
CA ASP A 40 -4.84 -2.87 -10.99
C ASP A 40 -6.34 -3.15 -11.19
N GLY A 41 -7.06 -2.14 -11.69
CA GLY A 41 -8.51 -2.20 -11.89
C GLY A 41 -9.36 -2.02 -10.64
N MET A 42 -8.77 -1.89 -9.44
CA MET A 42 -9.52 -1.56 -8.23
C MET A 42 -9.71 -0.04 -8.11
N ALA A 43 -10.98 0.38 -8.06
CA ALA A 43 -11.34 1.77 -7.82
C ALA A 43 -11.39 2.06 -6.31
N VAL A 44 -10.57 3.01 -5.85
CA VAL A 44 -10.62 3.55 -4.49
C VAL A 44 -10.41 5.06 -4.51
N GLU A 45 -11.16 5.77 -3.69
CA GLU A 45 -11.15 7.24 -3.57
C GLU A 45 -11.13 7.65 -2.09
N ALA A 46 -10.83 8.92 -1.82
CA ALA A 46 -10.89 9.48 -0.47
C ALA A 46 -12.25 9.18 0.20
N GLY A 47 -12.22 8.72 1.45
CA GLY A 47 -13.42 8.31 2.19
C GLY A 47 -13.88 6.88 1.92
N SER A 48 -13.28 6.16 0.95
CA SER A 48 -13.59 4.75 0.73
C SER A 48 -13.26 3.90 1.96
N LEU A 49 -14.19 3.02 2.34
CA LEU A 49 -13.93 1.98 3.33
C LEU A 49 -13.18 0.83 2.67
N VAL A 50 -12.04 0.46 3.24
CA VAL A 50 -11.17 -0.61 2.72
C VAL A 50 -10.82 -1.59 3.82
N GLN A 51 -10.58 -2.84 3.45
CA GLN A 51 -10.01 -3.84 4.35
C GLN A 51 -8.53 -3.99 4.02
N VAL A 52 -7.67 -3.77 5.02
CA VAL A 52 -6.22 -3.77 4.82
C VAL A 52 -5.51 -4.71 5.80
N PRO A 53 -4.40 -5.33 5.37
CA PRO A 53 -3.59 -6.13 6.27
C PRO A 53 -2.87 -5.22 7.28
N LEU A 54 -2.97 -5.56 8.56
CA LEU A 54 -2.22 -4.95 9.64
C LEU A 54 -1.62 -6.08 10.51
N GLY A 55 -0.36 -6.42 10.21
CA GLY A 55 0.29 -7.60 10.78
C GLY A 55 -0.50 -8.88 10.40
N PRO A 56 -0.86 -9.74 11.37
CA PRO A 56 -1.58 -10.98 11.10
C PRO A 56 -3.10 -10.82 10.92
N ARG A 57 -3.62 -9.59 11.01
CA ARG A 57 -5.07 -9.31 11.00
C ARG A 57 -5.46 -8.50 9.77
N GLN A 58 -6.72 -8.61 9.40
CA GLN A 58 -7.37 -7.70 8.46
C GLN A 58 -8.21 -6.71 9.26
N VAL A 59 -8.06 -5.42 8.99
CA VAL A 59 -8.80 -4.35 9.69
C VAL A 59 -9.49 -3.45 8.68
N ILE A 60 -10.60 -2.85 9.10
CA ILE A 60 -11.25 -1.80 8.31
C ILE A 60 -10.47 -0.50 8.49
N GLY A 61 -10.17 0.16 7.38
CA GLY A 61 -9.61 1.49 7.33
C GLY A 61 -10.38 2.39 6.37
N VAL A 62 -10.00 3.66 6.34
CA VAL A 62 -10.57 4.67 5.46
C VAL A 62 -9.45 5.23 4.60
N VAL A 63 -9.63 5.27 3.29
CA VAL A 63 -8.71 5.95 2.37
C VAL A 63 -8.73 7.44 2.69
N TRP A 64 -7.56 7.99 3.00
CA TRP A 64 -7.36 9.39 3.34
C TRP A 64 -6.74 10.11 2.15
N ASP A 65 -7.18 11.35 1.90
CA ASP A 65 -6.86 12.20 0.75
C ASP A 65 -7.37 11.75 -0.64
#